data_AF-A0A4Y2RMA9-F1
#
_entry.id   AF-A0A4Y2RMA9-F1
#
_cell.length_a   1.000
_cell.length_b   1.000
_cell.length_c   1.000
_cell.angle_alpha   90.00
_cell.angle_beta   90.00
_cell.angle_gamma   90.00
#
_symmetry.space_group_name_H-M   'P 1'
#
loop_
_entity.id
_entity.type
_entity.pdbx_description
1 polymer ?
#
loop_
_entity_poly.entity_id
_entity_poly.type
_entity_poly.pdbx_seq_one_letter_code
_entity_poly.pdbx_strand_id
1 'polypeptide(L)'
;MTTVRKTRKTIARKRTKQVGTMTTIERGSLVTMALAVNANGIPVPTFFKRHFRSNAPQGGSGSSNKSGWMTGQDFQRFMKHFIKHTKVTKERPVLLILGNH
;
A
#
# COMPACT_ATOMS: atom_id res chain seq x y z
N MET A 1 19.42 30.12 9.76
CA MET A 1 18.05 30.13 9.20
C MET A 1 17.29 28.93 9.76
N THR A 2 16.31 29.15 10.63
CA THR A 2 15.48 28.08 11.22
C THR A 2 14.07 28.18 10.68
N THR A 3 13.64 27.19 9.90
CA THR A 3 12.32 27.10 9.29
C THR A 3 11.30 26.58 10.31
N VAL A 4 10.38 27.44 10.74
CA VAL A 4 9.29 27.11 11.67
C VAL A 4 8.22 26.28 10.94
N ARG A 5 7.96 25.05 11.40
CA ARG A 5 6.80 24.25 10.93
C ARG A 5 5.53 24.68 11.67
N LYS A 6 4.46 24.98 10.93
CA LYS A 6 3.13 25.30 11.48
C LYS A 6 2.55 24.10 12.23
N THR A 7 2.38 24.22 13.54
CA THR A 7 1.70 23.24 14.41
C THR A 7 0.19 23.51 14.42
N ARG A 8 -0.65 22.46 14.33
CA ARG A 8 -2.11 22.60 14.52
C ARG A 8 -2.41 22.97 15.98
N LYS A 9 -3.46 23.77 16.20
CA LYS A 9 -3.86 24.31 17.51
C LYS A 9 -4.12 23.18 18.51
N THR A 10 -3.36 23.15 19.60
CA THR A 10 -3.55 22.24 20.73
C THR A 10 -4.24 23.00 21.86
N ILE A 11 -5.40 22.52 22.33
CA ILE A 11 -6.07 23.08 23.51
C ILE A 11 -5.66 22.24 24.72
N ALA A 12 -5.10 22.88 25.75
CA ALA A 12 -4.69 22.25 26.99
C ALA A 12 -5.18 23.03 28.21
N ARG A 13 -5.49 22.33 29.30
CA ARG A 13 -5.96 22.92 30.56
C ARG A 13 -4.81 23.69 31.24
N LYS A 14 -5.11 24.87 31.79
CA LYS A 14 -4.13 25.77 32.42
C LYS A 14 -3.39 25.03 33.55
N ARG A 15 -2.05 25.03 33.50
CA ARG A 15 -1.04 24.33 34.36
C ARG A 15 -0.51 22.97 33.90
N THR A 16 -0.88 22.43 32.73
CA THR A 16 -0.20 21.25 32.17
C THR A 16 1.17 21.64 31.58
N LYS A 17 2.28 21.31 32.26
CA LYS A 17 3.64 21.71 31.86
C LYS A 17 4.31 20.79 30.81
N GLN A 18 3.74 19.62 30.54
CA GLN A 18 4.13 18.77 29.40
C GLN A 18 2.87 18.44 28.59
N VAL A 19 2.61 19.25 27.58
CA VAL A 19 1.71 18.89 26.50
C VAL A 19 2.60 18.43 25.36
N GLY A 20 3.14 17.22 25.51
CA GLY A 20 3.68 16.54 24.35
C GLY A 20 2.54 16.43 23.36
N THR A 21 2.72 16.97 22.15
CA THR A 21 1.94 16.41 21.04
C THR A 21 2.38 14.97 21.04
N MET A 22 1.51 14.05 21.46
CA MET A 22 1.68 12.67 21.08
C MET A 22 1.68 12.77 19.57
N THR A 23 2.85 12.83 18.95
CA THR A 23 3.01 12.50 17.53
C THR A 23 2.33 11.18 17.47
N THR A 24 1.10 11.23 16.96
CA THR A 24 0.21 10.09 16.89
C THR A 24 1.08 9.01 16.31
N ILE A 25 1.31 8.01 17.16
CA ILE A 25 1.68 6.67 16.78
C ILE A 25 1.13 6.48 15.37
N GLU A 26 1.96 6.02 14.43
CA GLU A 26 1.57 5.56 13.11
C GLU A 26 0.64 4.33 13.21
N ARG A 27 -0.38 4.38 14.08
CA ARG A 27 -1.58 3.55 14.12
C ARG A 27 -2.53 3.97 13.01
N GLY A 28 -1.99 4.33 11.85
CA GLY A 28 -2.68 4.03 10.61
C GLY A 28 -2.47 2.54 10.35
N SER A 29 -3.52 1.81 10.04
CA SER A 29 -3.35 0.44 9.53
C SER A 29 -2.36 0.48 8.35
N LEU A 30 -1.14 -0.01 8.53
CA LEU A 30 -0.21 -0.18 7.40
C LEU A 30 -0.84 -1.18 6.42
N VAL A 31 -0.99 -0.74 5.18
CA VAL A 31 -1.51 -1.54 4.07
C VAL A 31 -0.35 -1.84 3.14
N THR A 32 -0.01 -3.12 3.01
CA THR A 32 0.95 -3.58 2.02
C THR A 32 0.24 -3.73 0.68
N MET A 33 0.80 -3.17 -0.39
CA MET A 33 0.23 -3.26 -1.75
C MET A 33 1.27 -3.83 -2.72
N ALA A 34 0.82 -4.67 -3.64
CA ALA A 34 1.59 -5.08 -4.81
C ALA A 34 1.08 -4.34 -6.05
N LEU A 35 2.00 -3.69 -6.77
CA LEU A 35 1.74 -2.91 -7.97
C LEU A 35 2.68 -3.37 -9.09
N ALA A 36 2.15 -3.42 -10.32
CA ALA A 36 2.94 -3.55 -11.53
C ALA A 36 2.54 -2.44 -12.50
N VAL A 37 3.50 -1.90 -13.23
CA VAL A 37 3.29 -0.82 -14.21
C VAL A 37 3.98 -1.24 -15.50
N ASN A 38 3.32 -1.03 -16.64
CA ASN A 38 3.92 -1.33 -17.93
C ASN A 38 4.86 -0.20 -18.39
N ALA A 39 5.58 -0.42 -19.50
CA ALA A 39 6.52 0.57 -20.03
C ALA A 39 5.86 1.91 -20.44
N ASN A 40 4.56 1.89 -20.74
CA ASN A 40 3.78 3.09 -21.06
C ASN A 40 3.28 3.84 -19.79
N GLY A 41 3.67 3.40 -18.59
CA GLY A 41 3.24 4.00 -17.33
C GLY A 41 1.82 3.63 -16.91
N ILE A 42 1.14 2.70 -17.59
CA ILE A 42 -0.21 2.26 -17.24
C ILE A 42 -0.11 1.19 -16.13
N PRO A 43 -0.69 1.44 -14.95
CA PRO A 43 -0.67 0.48 -13.85
C PRO A 43 -1.65 -0.67 -14.10
N VAL A 44 -1.22 -1.88 -13.74
CA VAL A 44 -2.13 -3.00 -13.51
C VAL A 44 -2.97 -2.67 -12.27
N PRO A 45 -4.29 -2.99 -12.24
CA PRO A 45 -5.11 -2.74 -11.06
C PRO A 45 -4.46 -3.25 -9.77
N THR A 46 -4.59 -2.49 -8.70
CA THR A 46 -3.83 -2.70 -7.45
C THR A 46 -4.24 -3.97 -6.72
N PHE A 47 -3.26 -4.66 -6.11
CA PHE A 47 -3.49 -5.81 -5.24
C PHE A 47 -3.18 -5.45 -3.78
N PHE A 48 -4.20 -5.40 -2.93
CA PHE A 48 -4.08 -4.97 -1.53
C PHE A 48 -3.91 -6.14 -0.57
N LYS A 49 -3.18 -5.90 0.52
CA LYS A 49 -3.26 -6.74 1.73
C LYS A 49 -4.02 -6.00 2.83
N ARG A 50 -5.08 -6.66 3.32
CA ARG A 50 -5.93 -6.29 4.48
C ARG A 50 -7.01 -5.21 4.23
N HIS A 51 -8.21 -5.52 4.71
CA HIS A 51 -9.47 -4.77 4.94
C HIS A 51 -9.94 -3.59 4.04
N PHE A 52 -9.18 -3.15 3.04
CA PHE A 52 -9.60 -2.09 2.09
C PHE A 52 -10.38 -2.62 0.88
N ARG A 53 -11.04 -3.77 1.00
CA ARG A 53 -11.92 -4.26 -0.08
C ARG A 53 -13.11 -3.33 -0.34
N SER A 54 -13.53 -2.57 0.66
CA SER A 54 -14.65 -1.64 0.54
C SER A 54 -14.36 -0.42 -0.35
N ASN A 55 -13.09 -0.06 -0.59
CA ASN A 55 -12.70 1.12 -1.36
C ASN A 55 -11.56 0.83 -2.37
N ALA A 56 -11.41 -0.41 -2.82
CA ALA A 56 -10.40 -0.73 -3.83
C ALA A 56 -10.79 -0.03 -5.16
N PRO A 57 -9.83 0.55 -5.90
CA PRO A 57 -10.08 1.02 -7.26
C PRO A 57 -10.68 -0.08 -8.12
N GLN A 58 -11.43 0.30 -9.16
CA GLN A 58 -12.09 -0.67 -10.04
C GLN A 58 -11.10 -1.70 -10.59
N GLY A 59 -11.47 -2.97 -10.51
CA GLY A 59 -10.60 -4.08 -10.92
C GLY A 59 -9.54 -4.47 -9.90
N GLY A 60 -9.41 -3.75 -8.78
CA GLY A 60 -8.50 -4.09 -7.68
C GLY A 60 -8.87 -5.40 -6.97
N SER A 61 -7.88 -6.10 -6.47
CA SER A 61 -8.04 -7.37 -5.74
C SER A 61 -7.21 -7.35 -4.46
N GLY A 62 -7.25 -8.42 -3.68
CA GLY A 62 -6.42 -8.49 -2.48
C GLY A 62 -6.50 -9.79 -1.71
N SER A 63 -5.58 -9.93 -0.77
CA SER A 63 -5.55 -11.02 0.20
C SER A 63 -5.47 -10.49 1.63
N SER A 64 -5.60 -11.40 2.61
CA SER A 64 -5.47 -11.05 4.02
C SER A 64 -4.66 -12.13 4.72
N ASN A 65 -3.59 -11.75 5.40
CA ASN A 65 -2.84 -12.60 6.31
C ASN A 65 -2.51 -11.83 7.60
N LYS A 66 -2.14 -12.55 8.67
CA LYS A 66 -1.84 -11.93 9.97
C LYS A 66 -0.43 -11.34 10.05
N SER A 67 0.50 -11.73 9.16
CA SER A 67 1.92 -11.35 9.25
C SER A 67 2.22 -9.97 8.69
N GLY A 68 1.35 -9.38 7.85
CA GLY A 68 1.59 -8.09 7.19
C GLY A 68 2.56 -8.15 5.99
N TRP A 69 3.40 -9.18 5.93
CA TRP A 69 4.36 -9.46 4.85
C TRP A 69 3.74 -10.28 3.72
N MET A 70 4.23 -10.10 2.49
CA MET A 70 3.89 -10.96 1.33
C MET A 70 4.29 -12.42 1.62
N THR A 71 3.37 -13.36 1.43
CA THR A 71 3.72 -14.80 1.45
C THR A 71 3.74 -15.32 0.02
N GLY A 72 4.32 -16.50 -0.21
CA GLY A 72 4.28 -17.15 -1.52
C GLY A 72 2.85 -17.36 -2.05
N GLN A 73 1.88 -17.68 -1.18
CA GLN A 73 0.48 -17.80 -1.59
C GLN A 73 -0.13 -16.46 -2.02
N ASP A 74 0.26 -15.37 -1.36
CA ASP A 74 -0.20 -14.03 -1.74
C ASP A 74 0.42 -13.59 -3.07
N PHE A 75 1.70 -13.90 -3.28
CA PHE A 75 2.37 -13.68 -4.56
C PHE A 75 1.71 -14.48 -5.69
N GLN A 76 1.34 -15.75 -5.47
CA GLN A 76 0.59 -16.53 -6.45
C GLN A 76 -0.78 -15.90 -6.80
N ARG A 77 -1.50 -15.38 -5.80
CA ARG A 77 -2.77 -14.65 -6.04
C ARG A 77 -2.54 -13.37 -6.84
N PHE A 78 -1.48 -12.63 -6.52
CA PHE A 78 -1.06 -11.47 -7.29
C PHE A 78 -0.73 -11.85 -8.74
N MET A 79 -0.02 -12.95 -8.98
CA MET A 79 0.31 -13.39 -10.35
C MET A 79 -0.94 -13.76 -11.16
N LYS A 80 -1.92 -14.44 -10.56
CA LYS A 80 -3.22 -14.69 -11.23
C LYS A 80 -3.93 -13.39 -11.60
N HIS A 81 -3.92 -12.43 -10.68
CA HIS A 81 -4.47 -11.09 -10.91
C HIS A 81 -3.73 -10.33 -12.01
N PHE A 82 -2.41 -10.41 -12.03
CA PHE A 82 -1.56 -9.82 -13.06
C PHE A 82 -1.88 -10.40 -14.43
N ILE A 83 -1.88 -11.73 -14.58
CA ILE A 83 -2.17 -12.42 -15.84
C ILE A 83 -3.55 -12.03 -16.37
N LYS A 84 -4.56 -11.97 -15.49
CA LYS A 84 -5.92 -11.57 -15.87
C LYS A 84 -5.98 -10.19 -16.53
N HIS A 85 -5.19 -9.24 -16.06
CA HIS A 85 -5.24 -7.84 -16.51
C HIS A 85 -4.25 -7.54 -17.63
N THR A 86 -3.10 -8.19 -17.67
CA THR A 86 -2.12 -8.04 -18.76
C THR A 86 -2.45 -8.91 -19.96
N LYS A 87 -3.29 -9.94 -19.78
CA LYS A 87 -3.65 -10.93 -20.81
C LYS A 87 -2.42 -11.59 -21.44
N VAL A 88 -1.36 -11.77 -20.64
CA VAL A 88 -0.15 -12.49 -21.06
C VAL A 88 -0.51 -13.91 -21.47
N THR A 89 0.03 -14.35 -22.60
CA THR A 89 -0.07 -15.74 -23.08
C THR A 89 1.33 -16.23 -23.44
N LYS A 90 1.44 -17.50 -23.84
CA LYS A 90 2.73 -18.04 -24.30
C LYS A 90 3.21 -17.37 -25.60
N GLU A 91 2.27 -16.97 -26.44
CA GLU A 91 2.49 -16.31 -27.73
C GLU A 91 2.71 -14.80 -27.59
N ARG A 92 2.30 -14.22 -26.45
CA ARG A 92 2.46 -12.80 -26.12
C ARG A 92 3.05 -12.66 -24.71
N PRO A 93 4.34 -13.04 -24.54
CA PRO A 93 4.99 -12.98 -23.24
C PRO A 93 5.24 -11.52 -22.81
N VAL A 94 5.41 -11.32 -21.50
CA VAL A 94 5.86 -10.04 -20.93
C VAL A 94 7.09 -10.29 -20.06
N LEU A 95 8.00 -9.32 -20.05
CA LEU A 95 9.11 -9.30 -19.10
C LEU A 95 8.62 -8.70 -17.77
N LEU A 96 8.59 -9.52 -16.72
CA LEU A 96 8.29 -9.09 -15.36
C LEU A 96 9.59 -8.87 -14.59
N ILE A 97 9.88 -7.62 -14.24
CA ILE A 97 11.04 -7.26 -13.42
C ILE A 97 10.59 -7.14 -11.97
N LEU A 98 11.20 -7.93 -11.09
CA LEU A 98 10.95 -7.90 -9.66
C LEU A 98 12.20 -7.39 -8.94
N GLY A 99 12.01 -6.58 -7.91
CA GLY A 99 13.10 -6.21 -7.01
C GLY A 99 13.60 -7.43 -6.23
N ASN A 100 14.88 -7.41 -5.85
CA ASN A 100 15.43 -8.39 -4.92
C ASN A 100 15.09 -7.99 -3.48
N HIS A 101 14.53 -8.90 -2.70
CA HIS A 101 14.27 -8.75 -1.26
C HIS A 101 14.56 -10.08 -0.56
#